data_AF-A0A2T4MKN1-F1
#
_entry.id   AF-A0A2T4MKN1-F1
#
_cell.length_a   1.000
_cell.length_b   1.000
_cell.length_c   1.000
_cell.angle_alpha   90.00
_cell.angle_beta   90.00
_cell.angle_gamma   90.00
#
_symmetry.space_group_name_H-M   'P 1'
#
loop_
_entity.id
_entity.type
_entity.pdbx_description
1 polymer ?
#
loop_
_entity_poly.entity_id
_entity_poly.type
_entity_poly.pdbx_seq_one_letter_code
_entity_poly.pdbx_strand_id
1 'polypeptide(L)'
;MTKTTRSFIKAINHVRHFIKKDKQEVTLNNAGVPYKIAPYFQHNPPYLLSHRGGMYERPEHTQLAFDHSQQLGLTGFEIDIRLTKDEHVIVFHDPDVDRTTNGSGLVSQHTLEELLKLDAGYHFKDMDGNKPYKGHPKAKIITLAKLLKQYPNQLINIDIKDDPKSFVGQIAAERLYEVIMKHHAQQRVLVTSFHKKQIERFNQLHHNKIATGASQAEVTEGIIKLFLGSPYLYKGQAHTFQMPLSHRGISLISVKLINWLNSKNIFPGYYGVNRLDLMDELVEKGVHTIVTDHPTIAHQFLYEKNDTSN
;
A
#
# COMPACT_ATOMS: atom_id res chain seq x y z
N MET A 1 -15.24 43.93 -0.87
CA MET A 1 -14.84 42.60 -1.39
C MET A 1 -14.69 42.67 -2.89
N THR A 2 -13.50 42.36 -3.42
CA THR A 2 -13.17 42.47 -4.84
C THR A 2 -13.83 41.35 -5.65
N LYS A 3 -13.94 41.52 -6.98
CA LYS A 3 -14.53 40.52 -7.90
C LYS A 3 -13.94 39.11 -7.72
N THR A 4 -12.68 39.03 -7.29
CA THR A 4 -11.95 37.79 -7.00
C THR A 4 -12.51 37.02 -5.79
N THR A 5 -12.94 37.72 -4.72
CA THR A 5 -13.51 37.10 -3.52
C THR A 5 -14.90 36.50 -3.77
N ARG A 6 -15.69 37.07 -4.69
CA ARG A 6 -17.01 36.53 -5.09
C ARG A 6 -16.91 35.29 -5.98
N SER A 7 -15.82 35.15 -6.76
CA SER A 7 -15.57 33.97 -7.60
C SER A 7 -15.19 32.76 -6.76
N PHE A 8 -14.39 32.96 -5.71
CA PHE A 8 -13.96 31.89 -4.79
C PHE A 8 -15.10 31.33 -3.94
N ILE A 9 -15.98 32.20 -3.41
CA ILE A 9 -17.17 31.78 -2.64
C ILE A 9 -18.19 31.03 -3.51
N LYS A 10 -18.28 31.34 -4.81
CA LYS A 10 -19.13 30.60 -5.75
C LYS A 10 -18.59 29.20 -6.05
N ALA A 11 -17.27 29.02 -6.12
CA ALA A 11 -16.65 27.72 -6.31
C ALA A 11 -16.83 26.81 -5.08
N ILE A 12 -16.65 27.35 -3.86
CA ILE A 12 -16.82 26.60 -2.60
C ILE A 12 -18.27 26.16 -2.39
N ASN A 13 -19.26 27.00 -2.73
CA ASN A 13 -20.67 26.62 -2.65
C ASN A 13 -21.08 25.60 -3.72
N HIS A 14 -20.41 25.57 -4.88
CA HIS A 14 -20.65 24.55 -5.91
C HIS A 14 -20.09 23.19 -5.46
N VAL A 15 -18.91 23.16 -4.84
CA VAL A 15 -18.28 21.95 -4.28
C VAL A 15 -19.09 21.40 -3.09
N ARG A 16 -19.61 22.27 -2.20
CA ARG A 16 -20.48 21.84 -1.10
C ARG A 16 -21.86 21.34 -1.56
N HIS A 17 -22.39 21.83 -2.68
CA HIS A 17 -23.61 21.29 -3.29
C HIS A 17 -23.35 19.93 -3.96
N PHE A 18 -22.15 19.72 -4.51
CA PHE A 18 -21.71 18.44 -5.08
C PHE A 18 -21.54 17.37 -3.99
N ILE A 19 -20.93 17.73 -2.85
CA ILE A 19 -20.67 16.79 -1.74
C ILE A 19 -21.95 16.40 -0.97
N LYS A 20 -23.02 17.22 -1.00
CA LYS A 20 -24.27 16.91 -0.30
C LYS A 20 -25.30 16.13 -1.12
N LYS A 21 -25.13 15.99 -2.44
CA LYS A 21 -26.10 15.27 -3.30
C LYS A 21 -25.77 13.80 -3.54
N ASP A 22 -24.53 13.36 -3.36
CA ASP A 22 -24.14 11.95 -3.59
C ASP A 22 -24.09 11.11 -2.30
N LYS A 23 -25.12 11.21 -1.45
CA LYS A 23 -25.28 10.28 -0.32
C LYS A 23 -26.05 9.00 -0.64
N GLN A 24 -26.51 8.81 -1.88
CA GLN A 24 -27.00 7.53 -2.37
C GLN A 24 -26.87 7.50 -3.89
N GLU A 25 -25.84 6.85 -4.42
CA GLU A 25 -25.96 6.24 -5.74
C GLU A 25 -25.05 5.01 -5.84
N VAL A 26 -25.69 3.85 -5.75
CA VAL A 26 -25.14 2.59 -6.19
C VAL A 26 -24.97 2.69 -7.71
N THR A 27 -23.74 2.85 -8.19
CA THR A 27 -23.45 2.78 -9.62
C THR A 27 -23.63 1.33 -10.09
N LEU A 28 -24.71 1.11 -10.82
CA LEU A 28 -25.01 -0.16 -11.49
C LEU A 28 -24.15 -0.27 -12.76
N ASN A 29 -23.48 -1.41 -12.93
CA ASN A 29 -22.93 -1.79 -14.23
C ASN A 29 -24.07 -2.29 -15.14
N ASN A 30 -23.83 -2.40 -16.46
CA ASN A 30 -24.75 -2.92 -17.50
C ASN A 30 -25.27 -4.38 -17.31
N ALA A 31 -25.21 -4.90 -16.09
CA ALA A 31 -25.76 -6.19 -15.66
C ALA A 31 -26.60 -6.10 -14.35
N GLY A 32 -26.92 -4.91 -13.84
CA GLY A 32 -27.89 -4.74 -12.75
C GLY A 32 -27.43 -5.20 -11.36
N VAL A 33 -26.13 -5.47 -11.16
CA VAL A 33 -25.56 -5.80 -9.84
C VAL A 33 -24.81 -4.58 -9.28
N PRO A 34 -25.11 -4.13 -8.04
CA PRO A 34 -24.34 -3.10 -7.34
C PRO A 34 -22.85 -3.43 -7.31
N TYR A 35 -21.98 -2.53 -7.79
CA TYR A 35 -20.55 -2.68 -7.55
C TYR A 35 -20.26 -2.54 -6.04
N LYS A 36 -19.78 -3.61 -5.41
CA LYS A 36 -19.44 -3.61 -3.98
C LYS A 36 -17.98 -3.23 -3.81
N ILE A 37 -17.72 -2.01 -3.32
CA ILE A 37 -16.38 -1.56 -2.94
C ILE A 37 -15.82 -2.53 -1.88
N ALA A 38 -14.60 -3.03 -2.12
CA ALA A 38 -13.93 -3.93 -1.19
C ALA A 38 -13.75 -3.24 0.18
N PRO A 39 -13.94 -3.94 1.31
CA PRO A 39 -13.91 -3.31 2.64
C PRO A 39 -12.67 -2.45 2.93
N TYR A 40 -11.51 -2.85 2.39
CA TYR A 40 -10.24 -2.10 2.50
C TYR A 40 -10.36 -0.65 2.02
N PHE A 41 -11.16 -0.41 0.97
CA PHE A 41 -11.31 0.90 0.32
C PHE A 41 -12.55 1.67 0.79
N GLN A 42 -13.08 1.38 1.98
CA GLN A 42 -14.25 2.08 2.53
C GLN A 42 -13.90 3.34 3.34
N HIS A 43 -12.62 3.64 3.55
CA HIS A 43 -12.19 4.87 4.20
C HIS A 43 -12.19 6.05 3.21
N ASN A 44 -12.24 7.27 3.73
CA ASN A 44 -12.10 8.45 2.89
C ASN A 44 -10.65 8.60 2.43
N PRO A 45 -10.38 8.74 1.12
CA PRO A 45 -9.04 9.05 0.63
C PRO A 45 -8.61 10.47 1.08
N PRO A 46 -7.29 10.76 1.11
CA PRO A 46 -6.20 9.88 0.70
C PRO A 46 -5.81 8.85 1.77
N TYR A 47 -5.46 7.65 1.31
CA TYR A 47 -4.83 6.59 2.10
C TYR A 47 -3.33 6.85 2.15
N LEU A 48 -2.82 7.27 3.31
CA LEU A 48 -1.39 7.48 3.52
C LEU A 48 -0.79 6.25 4.18
N LEU A 49 0.03 5.52 3.42
CA LEU A 49 0.67 4.29 3.85
C LEU A 49 2.17 4.51 4.02
N SER A 50 2.71 4.11 5.16
CA SER A 50 4.16 4.13 5.38
C SER A 50 4.81 2.94 4.66
N HIS A 51 5.63 3.21 3.65
CA HIS A 51 6.39 2.20 2.92
C HIS A 51 7.37 1.52 3.88
N ARG A 52 7.14 0.23 4.14
CA ARG A 52 7.90 -0.59 5.08
C ARG A 52 7.95 -0.02 6.50
N GLY A 53 6.91 0.72 6.90
CA GLY A 53 6.87 1.43 8.19
C GLY A 53 7.61 2.78 8.20
N GLY A 54 8.06 3.28 7.06
CA GLY A 54 8.84 4.53 6.96
C GLY A 54 10.34 4.28 6.96
N MET A 55 10.81 3.54 5.96
CA MET A 55 12.17 2.98 5.90
C MET A 55 13.31 4.01 5.96
N TYR A 56 13.04 5.31 5.71
CA TYR A 56 14.05 6.36 5.85
C TYR A 56 14.09 7.02 7.22
N GLU A 57 13.13 6.75 8.10
CA GLU A 57 13.05 7.35 9.43
C GLU A 57 13.33 6.35 10.55
N ARG A 58 13.02 5.07 10.33
CA ARG A 58 13.22 3.96 11.27
C ARG A 58 13.65 2.69 10.52
N PRO A 59 14.27 1.70 11.18
CA PRO A 59 14.63 0.44 10.55
C PRO A 59 13.40 -0.24 9.95
N GLU A 60 13.44 -0.49 8.64
CA GLU A 60 12.29 -0.99 7.87
C GLU A 60 11.71 -2.28 8.44
N HIS A 61 10.39 -2.44 8.33
CA HIS A 61 9.64 -3.63 8.79
C HIS A 61 9.80 -4.01 10.26
N THR A 62 10.25 -3.08 11.11
CA THR A 62 10.36 -3.31 12.55
C THR A 62 9.22 -2.67 13.33
N GLN A 63 9.03 -3.11 14.58
CA GLN A 63 8.06 -2.49 15.48
C GLN A 63 8.35 -0.98 15.68
N LEU A 64 9.60 -0.54 15.65
CA LEU A 64 9.94 0.89 15.75
C LEU A 64 9.35 1.72 14.61
N ALA A 65 9.39 1.20 13.39
CA ALA A 65 8.89 1.87 12.20
C ALA A 65 7.36 1.99 12.23
N PHE A 66 6.69 0.88 12.59
CA PHE A 66 5.23 0.86 12.72
C PHE A 66 4.71 1.70 13.89
N ASP A 67 5.34 1.63 15.08
CA ASP A 67 4.99 2.47 16.23
C ASP A 67 5.07 3.97 15.84
N HIS A 68 6.15 4.37 15.15
CA HIS A 68 6.37 5.76 14.71
C HIS A 68 5.32 6.21 13.67
N SER A 69 5.05 5.39 12.66
CA SER A 69 4.04 5.70 11.64
C SER A 69 2.63 5.80 12.22
N GLN A 70 2.28 4.93 13.18
CA GLN A 70 0.99 5.01 13.88
C GLN A 70 0.88 6.30 14.72
N GLN A 71 1.93 6.68 15.44
CA GLN A 71 1.94 7.91 16.25
C GLN A 71 1.73 9.16 15.41
N LEU A 72 2.19 9.14 14.16
CA LEU A 72 2.00 10.22 13.18
C LEU A 72 0.61 10.20 12.51
N GLY A 73 -0.25 9.25 12.83
CA GLY A 73 -1.64 9.22 12.35
C GLY A 73 -1.80 8.74 10.91
N LEU A 74 -0.81 8.02 10.36
CA LEU A 74 -0.94 7.44 9.01
C LEU A 74 -2.07 6.40 8.98
N THR A 75 -2.72 6.28 7.82
CA THR A 75 -3.87 5.38 7.59
C THR A 75 -3.47 3.91 7.79
N GLY A 76 -2.24 3.57 7.46
CA GLY A 76 -1.78 2.19 7.47
C GLY A 76 -0.34 2.01 7.05
N PHE A 77 0.02 0.77 6.80
CA PHE A 77 1.37 0.34 6.45
C PHE A 77 1.37 -0.35 5.11
N GLU A 78 2.37 -0.07 4.29
CA GLU A 78 2.73 -0.93 3.16
C GLU A 78 3.90 -1.80 3.62
N ILE A 79 3.75 -3.12 3.44
CA ILE A 79 4.68 -4.11 3.95
C ILE A 79 4.99 -5.17 2.90
N ASP A 80 6.15 -5.78 3.04
CA ASP A 80 6.57 -6.92 2.23
C ASP A 80 6.54 -8.18 3.09
N ILE A 81 6.18 -9.32 2.51
CA ILE A 81 6.23 -10.60 3.21
C ILE A 81 7.10 -11.63 2.52
N ARG A 82 7.70 -12.48 3.36
CA ARG A 82 8.43 -13.68 2.97
C ARG A 82 8.14 -14.84 3.89
N LEU A 83 8.35 -16.04 3.37
CA LEU A 83 8.29 -17.27 4.15
C LEU A 83 9.65 -17.73 4.64
N THR A 84 9.67 -18.16 5.90
CA THR A 84 10.81 -18.83 6.55
C THR A 84 10.90 -20.30 6.10
N LYS A 85 11.99 -20.97 6.48
CA LYS A 85 12.20 -22.42 6.25
C LYS A 85 11.09 -23.28 6.85
N ASP A 86 10.57 -22.88 8.00
CA ASP A 86 9.47 -23.50 8.73
C ASP A 86 8.11 -22.82 8.44
N GLU A 87 7.99 -22.19 7.27
CA GLU A 87 6.76 -21.71 6.64
C GLU A 87 5.99 -20.61 7.40
N HIS A 88 6.65 -19.88 8.28
CA HIS A 88 6.08 -18.71 8.94
C HIS A 88 6.12 -17.49 8.02
N VAL A 89 5.04 -16.69 8.02
CA VAL A 89 4.98 -15.42 7.30
C VAL A 89 5.64 -14.32 8.13
N ILE A 90 6.79 -13.83 7.67
CA ILE A 90 7.49 -12.67 8.26
C ILE A 90 7.30 -11.42 7.42
N VAL A 91 7.47 -10.27 8.07
CA VAL A 91 7.44 -8.95 7.43
C VAL A 91 8.88 -8.58 7.05
N PHE A 92 9.23 -8.73 5.77
CA PHE A 92 10.61 -8.60 5.30
C PHE A 92 10.70 -8.44 3.78
N HIS A 93 11.61 -7.59 3.28
CA HIS A 93 11.69 -7.26 1.85
C HIS A 93 12.62 -8.18 1.04
N ASP A 94 13.88 -8.32 1.45
CA ASP A 94 14.92 -8.97 0.66
C ASP A 94 14.88 -10.49 0.78
N PRO A 95 15.32 -11.25 -0.25
CA PRO A 95 15.35 -12.71 -0.16
C PRO A 95 16.37 -13.22 0.87
N ASP A 96 17.38 -12.41 1.18
CA ASP A 96 18.41 -12.63 2.21
C ASP A 96 18.32 -11.59 3.33
N VAL A 97 18.92 -11.89 4.49
CA VAL A 97 18.85 -11.01 5.67
C VAL A 97 19.99 -9.98 5.74
N ASP A 98 20.91 -10.00 4.77
CA ASP A 98 22.24 -9.39 4.86
C ASP A 98 22.17 -7.86 4.91
N ARG A 99 21.27 -7.25 4.11
CA ARG A 99 21.20 -5.79 3.99
C ARG A 99 20.73 -5.11 5.28
N THR A 100 19.76 -5.70 5.98
CA THR A 100 19.04 -5.02 7.07
C THR A 100 19.34 -5.60 8.45
N THR A 101 20.06 -6.72 8.54
CA THR A 101 20.33 -7.39 9.81
C THR A 101 21.80 -7.64 10.08
N ASN A 102 22.14 -8.17 11.25
CA ASN A 102 23.49 -8.66 11.55
C ASN A 102 23.73 -10.12 11.14
N GLY A 103 22.79 -10.75 10.43
CA GLY A 103 22.89 -12.13 9.95
C GLY A 103 23.32 -12.20 8.48
N SER A 104 23.33 -13.41 7.93
CA SER A 104 23.60 -13.65 6.51
C SER A 104 22.81 -14.85 5.97
N GLY A 105 22.45 -14.81 4.70
CA GLY A 105 21.83 -15.92 3.97
C GLY A 105 20.33 -15.75 3.74
N LEU A 106 19.76 -16.69 2.98
CA LEU A 106 18.36 -16.60 2.53
C LEU A 106 17.39 -16.74 3.70
N VAL A 107 16.33 -15.93 3.71
CA VAL A 107 15.22 -16.02 4.66
C VAL A 107 14.61 -17.43 4.65
N SER A 108 14.44 -18.01 3.46
CA SER A 108 13.87 -19.35 3.25
C SER A 108 14.77 -20.49 3.75
N GLN A 109 15.99 -20.20 4.18
CA GLN A 109 16.93 -21.18 4.77
C GLN A 109 17.00 -21.11 6.30
N HIS A 110 16.35 -20.13 6.92
CA HIS A 110 16.30 -19.95 8.36
C HIS A 110 14.91 -20.28 8.92
N THR A 111 14.88 -20.91 10.09
CA THR A 111 13.66 -21.04 10.91
C THR A 111 13.24 -19.68 11.47
N LEU A 112 11.98 -19.56 11.88
CA LEU A 112 11.51 -18.35 12.54
C LEU A 112 12.33 -18.06 13.81
N GLU A 113 12.66 -19.08 14.59
CA GLU A 113 13.42 -18.90 15.84
C GLU A 113 14.82 -18.28 15.60
N GLU A 114 15.50 -18.70 14.53
CA GLU A 114 16.79 -18.14 14.13
C GLU A 114 16.65 -16.68 13.70
N LEU A 115 15.65 -16.38 12.86
CA LEU A 115 15.41 -15.03 12.36
C LEU A 115 15.03 -14.03 13.45
N LEU A 116 14.28 -14.45 14.47
CA LEU A 116 13.89 -13.60 15.59
C LEU A 116 15.09 -13.18 16.47
N LYS A 117 16.23 -13.86 16.38
CA LYS A 117 17.46 -13.50 17.10
C LYS A 117 18.19 -12.32 16.44
N LEU A 118 18.03 -12.13 15.13
CA LEU A 118 18.73 -11.12 14.35
C LEU A 118 18.37 -9.69 14.78
N ASP A 119 19.32 -8.78 14.69
CA ASP A 119 19.15 -7.34 14.91
C ASP A 119 18.86 -6.64 13.59
N ALA A 120 17.59 -6.30 13.34
CA ALA A 120 17.15 -5.60 12.13
C ALA A 120 17.44 -4.08 12.18
N GLY A 121 18.02 -3.57 13.27
CA GLY A 121 18.53 -2.20 13.38
C GLY A 121 20.03 -2.07 13.08
N TYR A 122 20.72 -3.19 12.83
CA TYR A 122 22.19 -3.24 12.83
C TYR A 122 22.87 -2.34 11.79
N HIS A 123 22.27 -2.25 10.59
CA HIS A 123 22.78 -1.46 9.48
C HIS A 123 22.10 -0.10 9.34
N PHE A 124 20.99 0.16 10.04
CA PHE A 124 20.27 1.42 9.94
C PHE A 124 21.16 2.58 10.40
N LYS A 125 21.12 3.67 9.63
CA LYS A 125 21.76 4.93 9.97
C LYS A 125 20.74 6.07 9.90
N ASP A 126 20.80 6.97 10.88
CA ASP A 126 20.05 8.23 10.79
C ASP A 126 20.75 9.23 9.85
N MET A 127 20.17 10.43 9.75
CA MET A 127 20.66 11.50 8.86
C MET A 127 22.09 11.97 9.20
N ASP A 128 22.50 11.80 10.46
CA ASP A 128 23.84 12.15 10.94
C ASP A 128 24.83 10.97 10.80
N GLY A 129 24.37 9.83 10.26
CA GLY A 129 25.17 8.63 10.07
C GLY A 129 25.32 7.77 11.32
N ASN A 130 24.65 8.12 12.43
CA ASN A 130 24.68 7.35 13.68
C ASN A 130 23.82 6.10 13.54
N LYS A 131 24.05 5.11 14.42
CA LYS A 131 23.29 3.84 14.47
C LYS A 131 22.43 3.75 15.74
N PRO A 132 21.41 4.61 15.92
CA PRO A 132 20.67 4.72 17.18
C PRO A 132 19.88 3.46 17.55
N TYR A 133 19.59 2.58 16.57
CA TYR A 133 18.77 1.39 16.77
C TYR A 133 19.54 0.07 16.76
N LYS A 134 20.88 0.10 16.66
CA LYS A 134 21.69 -1.10 16.75
C LYS A 134 21.51 -1.76 18.13
N GLY A 135 21.13 -3.03 18.14
CA GLY A 135 20.85 -3.81 19.35
C GLY A 135 19.52 -3.47 20.04
N HIS A 136 18.68 -2.61 19.43
CA HIS A 136 17.44 -2.17 20.07
C HIS A 136 16.40 -3.31 20.13
N PRO A 137 15.73 -3.57 21.26
CA PRO A 137 14.84 -4.73 21.42
C PRO A 137 13.61 -4.71 20.52
N LYS A 138 13.19 -3.54 20.04
CA LYS A 138 12.11 -3.36 19.05
C LYS A 138 12.59 -3.36 17.59
N ALA A 139 13.89 -3.34 17.33
CA ALA A 139 14.47 -3.41 15.99
C ALA A 139 14.71 -4.88 15.58
N LYS A 140 13.62 -5.65 15.53
CA LYS A 140 13.64 -7.10 15.27
C LYS A 140 12.76 -7.42 14.08
N ILE A 141 13.09 -8.50 13.37
CA ILE A 141 12.18 -9.15 12.42
C ILE A 141 10.90 -9.51 13.19
N ILE A 142 9.73 -9.27 12.58
CA ILE A 142 8.44 -9.63 13.15
C ILE A 142 7.65 -10.53 12.20
N THR A 143 6.78 -11.35 12.77
CA THR A 143 5.79 -12.11 11.99
C THR A 143 4.63 -11.23 11.57
N LEU A 144 3.98 -11.56 10.46
CA LEU A 144 2.72 -10.91 10.07
C LEU A 144 1.66 -11.08 11.15
N ALA A 145 1.58 -12.25 11.79
CA ALA A 145 0.68 -12.51 12.90
C ALA A 145 0.88 -11.52 14.07
N LYS A 146 2.14 -11.22 14.43
CA LYS A 146 2.46 -10.22 15.46
C LYS A 146 2.03 -8.82 15.02
N LEU A 147 2.34 -8.43 13.78
CA LEU A 147 1.93 -7.13 13.22
C LEU A 147 0.40 -6.96 13.25
N LEU A 148 -0.35 -7.94 12.72
CA LEU A 148 -1.82 -7.87 12.69
C LEU A 148 -2.42 -7.78 14.09
N LYS A 149 -1.83 -8.45 15.08
CA LYS A 149 -2.27 -8.38 16.49
C LYS A 149 -1.96 -7.04 17.14
N GLN A 150 -0.79 -6.47 16.88
CA GLN A 150 -0.35 -5.21 17.50
C GLN A 150 -1.07 -3.98 16.93
N TYR A 151 -1.44 -4.02 15.64
CA TYR A 151 -2.05 -2.89 14.93
C TYR A 151 -3.43 -3.27 14.36
N PRO A 152 -4.46 -3.45 15.21
CA PRO A 152 -5.76 -3.95 14.77
C PRO A 152 -6.56 -2.93 13.94
N ASN A 153 -6.25 -1.65 14.06
CA ASN A 153 -6.98 -0.55 13.42
C ASN A 153 -6.31 -0.04 12.13
N GLN A 154 -5.11 -0.52 11.82
CA GLN A 154 -4.33 -0.07 10.68
C GLN A 154 -4.70 -0.88 9.45
N LEU A 155 -4.81 -0.18 8.31
CA LEU A 155 -4.86 -0.82 7.01
C LEU A 155 -3.48 -1.37 6.65
N ILE A 156 -3.43 -2.59 6.14
CA ILE A 156 -2.18 -3.26 5.79
C ILE A 156 -2.19 -3.61 4.31
N ASN A 157 -1.28 -3.04 3.56
CA ASN A 157 -1.02 -3.37 2.17
C ASN A 157 0.18 -4.30 2.09
N ILE A 158 -0.01 -5.52 1.59
CA ILE A 158 0.94 -6.62 1.69
C ILE A 158 1.44 -7.03 0.31
N ASP A 159 2.74 -6.88 0.07
CA ASP A 159 3.39 -7.36 -1.15
C ASP A 159 4.03 -8.74 -0.96
N ILE A 160 3.59 -9.73 -1.75
CA ILE A 160 4.20 -11.07 -1.77
C ILE A 160 5.48 -11.03 -2.63
N LYS A 161 6.64 -11.21 -2.00
CA LYS A 161 7.95 -11.15 -2.68
C LYS A 161 8.54 -12.48 -3.13
N ASP A 162 8.04 -13.60 -2.60
CA ASP A 162 8.61 -14.90 -2.92
C ASP A 162 8.34 -15.29 -4.37
N ASP A 163 9.39 -15.73 -5.08
CA ASP A 163 9.27 -16.15 -6.48
C ASP A 163 8.30 -17.34 -6.55
N PRO A 164 7.22 -17.27 -7.35
CA PRO A 164 6.20 -18.31 -7.41
C PRO A 164 6.70 -19.69 -7.88
N LYS A 165 7.93 -19.79 -8.40
CA LYS A 165 8.61 -21.04 -8.79
C LYS A 165 9.42 -21.67 -7.65
N SER A 166 9.82 -20.91 -6.64
CA SER A 166 10.49 -21.44 -5.44
C SER A 166 9.56 -22.34 -4.63
N PHE A 167 10.10 -23.22 -3.77
CA PHE A 167 9.27 -24.05 -2.87
C PHE A 167 8.37 -23.16 -1.99
N VAL A 168 8.98 -22.22 -1.26
CA VAL A 168 8.22 -21.31 -0.38
C VAL A 168 7.24 -20.43 -1.15
N GLY A 169 7.63 -19.93 -2.33
CA GLY A 169 6.74 -19.13 -3.16
C GLY A 169 5.55 -19.91 -3.73
N GLN A 170 5.58 -21.24 -3.79
CA GLN A 170 4.42 -22.04 -4.16
C GLN A 170 3.32 -22.03 -3.10
N ILE A 171 3.68 -21.87 -1.82
CA ILE A 171 2.76 -21.90 -0.67
C ILE A 171 2.55 -20.52 -0.02
N ALA A 172 3.31 -19.49 -0.43
CA ALA A 172 3.26 -18.15 0.16
C ALA A 172 1.84 -17.53 0.20
N ALA A 173 1.09 -17.64 -0.89
CA ALA A 173 -0.28 -17.11 -0.95
C ALA A 173 -1.23 -17.84 0.02
N GLU A 174 -1.07 -19.15 0.18
CA GLU A 174 -1.87 -19.97 1.10
C GLU A 174 -1.56 -19.63 2.56
N ARG A 175 -0.26 -19.61 2.92
CA ARG A 175 0.19 -19.22 4.27
C ARG A 175 -0.23 -17.79 4.63
N LEU A 176 -0.16 -16.86 3.68
CA LEU A 176 -0.67 -15.50 3.87
C LEU A 176 -2.17 -15.50 4.14
N TYR A 177 -2.96 -16.21 3.34
CA TYR A 177 -4.41 -16.31 3.50
C TYR A 177 -4.79 -16.88 4.88
N GLU A 178 -4.13 -17.95 5.32
CA GLU A 178 -4.34 -18.55 6.64
C GLU A 178 -4.12 -17.55 7.78
N VAL A 179 -3.02 -16.77 7.71
CA VAL A 179 -2.71 -15.74 8.72
C VAL A 179 -3.78 -14.64 8.71
N ILE A 180 -4.19 -14.15 7.54
CA ILE A 180 -5.23 -13.11 7.41
C ILE A 180 -6.54 -13.59 8.06
N MET A 181 -6.98 -14.80 7.73
CA MET A 181 -8.25 -15.35 8.23
C MET A 181 -8.20 -15.63 9.73
N LYS A 182 -7.10 -16.21 10.22
CA LYS A 182 -6.87 -16.48 11.65
C LYS A 182 -6.92 -15.22 12.51
N HIS A 183 -6.48 -14.09 11.96
CA HIS A 183 -6.49 -12.79 12.63
C HIS A 183 -7.69 -11.91 12.26
N HIS A 184 -8.69 -12.45 11.56
CA HIS A 184 -9.89 -11.73 11.10
C HIS A 184 -9.58 -10.42 10.35
N ALA A 185 -8.47 -10.38 9.61
CA ALA A 185 -7.96 -9.17 8.98
C ALA A 185 -8.47 -8.96 7.55
N GLN A 186 -9.33 -9.84 7.02
CA GLN A 186 -9.79 -9.82 5.63
C GLN A 186 -10.40 -8.50 5.15
N GLN A 187 -10.88 -7.64 6.06
CA GLN A 187 -11.49 -6.35 5.71
C GLN A 187 -10.50 -5.18 5.66
N ARG A 188 -9.30 -5.33 6.24
CA ARG A 188 -8.29 -4.27 6.38
C ARG A 188 -6.96 -4.62 5.72
N VAL A 189 -6.94 -5.70 4.95
CA VAL A 189 -5.77 -6.14 4.18
C VAL A 189 -6.03 -5.98 2.69
N LEU A 190 -5.03 -5.43 2.01
CA LEU A 190 -4.87 -5.41 0.56
C LEU A 190 -3.66 -6.29 0.23
N VAL A 191 -3.78 -7.18 -0.75
CA VAL A 191 -2.66 -8.03 -1.20
C VAL A 191 -2.21 -7.65 -2.60
N THR A 192 -0.91 -7.39 -2.75
CA THR A 192 -0.22 -7.10 -4.00
C THR A 192 0.90 -8.10 -4.25
N SER A 193 1.38 -8.14 -5.49
CA SER A 193 2.62 -8.83 -5.86
C SER A 193 3.05 -8.35 -7.24
N PHE A 194 4.36 -8.22 -7.42
CA PHE A 194 4.95 -8.10 -8.75
C PHE A 194 4.75 -9.37 -9.60
N HIS A 195 4.52 -10.52 -8.96
CA HIS A 195 4.31 -11.79 -9.62
C HIS A 195 2.82 -12.08 -9.83
N LYS A 196 2.35 -11.99 -11.09
CA LYS A 196 0.96 -12.30 -11.47
C LYS A 196 0.48 -13.65 -10.90
N LYS A 197 1.33 -14.68 -10.95
CA LYS A 197 1.02 -16.02 -10.45
C LYS A 197 0.71 -16.05 -8.93
N GLN A 198 1.30 -15.15 -8.14
CA GLN A 198 0.97 -15.05 -6.71
C GLN A 198 -0.40 -14.44 -6.49
N ILE A 199 -0.74 -13.40 -7.25
CA ILE A 199 -2.08 -12.79 -7.21
C ILE A 199 -3.15 -13.79 -7.66
N GLU A 200 -2.89 -14.55 -8.74
CA GLU A 200 -3.81 -15.58 -9.23
C GLU A 200 -4.07 -16.66 -8.17
N ARG A 201 -3.00 -17.17 -7.52
CA ARG A 201 -3.12 -18.13 -6.41
C ARG A 201 -3.92 -17.56 -5.25
N PHE A 202 -3.63 -16.32 -4.84
CA PHE A 202 -4.33 -15.69 -3.73
C PHE A 202 -5.82 -15.47 -4.05
N ASN A 203 -6.15 -14.97 -5.25
CA ASN A 203 -7.52 -14.77 -5.72
C ASN A 203 -8.36 -16.06 -5.69
N GLN A 204 -7.75 -17.21 -5.99
CA GLN A 204 -8.41 -18.52 -5.94
C GLN A 204 -8.84 -18.93 -4.53
N LEU A 205 -8.16 -18.44 -3.48
CA LEU A 205 -8.44 -18.83 -2.08
C LEU A 205 -9.61 -18.05 -1.48
N HIS A 206 -9.75 -16.76 -1.82
CA HIS A 206 -10.70 -15.87 -1.13
C HIS A 206 -11.97 -15.54 -1.92
N HIS A 207 -12.06 -15.94 -3.20
CA HIS A 207 -13.22 -15.68 -4.08
C HIS A 207 -13.70 -14.21 -4.02
N ASN A 208 -12.81 -13.25 -4.26
CA ASN A 208 -13.09 -11.79 -4.25
C ASN A 208 -13.53 -11.17 -2.91
N LYS A 209 -13.29 -11.83 -1.77
CA LYS A 209 -13.58 -11.27 -0.43
C LYS A 209 -12.47 -10.36 0.15
N ILE A 210 -11.24 -10.48 -0.33
CA ILE A 210 -10.08 -9.69 0.11
C ILE A 210 -9.66 -8.78 -1.03
N ALA A 211 -9.26 -7.56 -0.72
CA ALA A 211 -8.81 -6.60 -1.72
C ALA A 211 -7.46 -7.05 -2.32
N THR A 212 -7.32 -6.89 -3.64
CA THR A 212 -6.12 -7.26 -4.38
C THR A 212 -5.70 -6.18 -5.37
N GLY A 213 -4.39 -6.00 -5.53
CA GLY A 213 -3.81 -5.10 -6.51
C GLY A 213 -3.52 -5.76 -7.85
N ALA A 214 -3.44 -4.94 -8.90
CA ALA A 214 -3.08 -5.38 -10.23
C ALA A 214 -1.61 -5.80 -10.28
N SER A 215 -1.34 -6.91 -10.95
CA SER A 215 0.03 -7.30 -11.31
C SER A 215 0.62 -6.31 -12.33
N GLN A 216 1.96 -6.29 -12.47
CA GLN A 216 2.63 -5.46 -13.49
C GLN A 216 2.09 -5.72 -14.91
N ALA A 217 1.73 -6.97 -15.21
CA ALA A 217 1.17 -7.35 -16.50
C ALA A 217 -0.20 -6.69 -16.73
N GLU A 218 -1.07 -6.69 -15.72
CA GLU A 218 -2.39 -6.04 -15.78
C GLU A 218 -2.28 -4.52 -15.85
N VAL A 219 -1.35 -3.92 -15.11
CA VAL A 219 -1.07 -2.47 -15.20
C VAL A 219 -0.62 -2.10 -16.61
N THR A 220 0.35 -2.86 -17.16
CA THR A 220 0.87 -2.64 -18.51
C THR A 220 -0.22 -2.79 -19.57
N GLU A 221 -1.03 -3.85 -19.47
CA GLU A 221 -2.16 -4.08 -20.36
C GLU A 221 -3.17 -2.93 -20.32
N GLY A 222 -3.51 -2.45 -19.12
CA GLY A 222 -4.41 -1.32 -18.91
C GLY A 222 -3.90 -0.04 -19.57
N ILE A 223 -2.63 0.30 -19.35
CA ILE A 223 -1.98 1.48 -19.93
C ILE A 223 -1.93 1.39 -21.46
N ILE A 224 -1.55 0.24 -22.02
CA ILE A 224 -1.52 0.04 -23.49
C ILE A 224 -2.91 0.25 -24.08
N LYS A 225 -3.94 -0.36 -23.48
CA LYS A 225 -5.33 -0.23 -23.96
C LYS A 225 -5.85 1.20 -23.86
N LEU A 226 -5.50 1.93 -22.81
CA LEU A 226 -5.83 3.34 -22.67
C LEU A 226 -5.15 4.20 -23.74
N PHE A 227 -3.87 3.91 -24.04
CA PHE A 227 -3.10 4.64 -25.05
C PHE A 227 -3.63 4.38 -26.47
N LEU A 228 -3.97 3.13 -26.78
CA LEU A 228 -4.53 2.71 -28.07
C LEU A 228 -6.02 3.09 -28.26
N GLY A 229 -6.60 3.93 -27.39
CA GLY A 229 -7.99 4.37 -27.52
C GLY A 229 -9.02 3.26 -27.30
N SER A 230 -8.61 2.12 -26.74
CA SER A 230 -9.47 0.95 -26.47
C SER A 230 -9.61 0.61 -24.96
N PRO A 231 -9.79 1.59 -24.05
CA PRO A 231 -9.83 1.34 -22.60
C PRO A 231 -10.98 0.43 -22.16
N TYR A 232 -12.04 0.31 -22.96
CA TYR A 232 -13.18 -0.58 -22.72
C TYR A 232 -12.83 -2.06 -22.87
N LEU A 233 -11.71 -2.40 -23.52
CA LEU A 233 -11.23 -3.78 -23.65
C LEU A 233 -10.51 -4.29 -22.40
N TYR A 234 -10.21 -3.41 -21.44
CA TYR A 234 -9.59 -3.82 -20.18
C TYR A 234 -10.63 -4.50 -19.27
N LYS A 235 -10.32 -5.73 -18.82
CA LYS A 235 -11.22 -6.58 -18.03
C LYS A 235 -10.58 -7.06 -16.72
N GLY A 236 -9.55 -6.37 -16.24
CA GLY A 236 -8.90 -6.72 -14.98
C GLY A 236 -9.88 -6.62 -13.81
N GLN A 237 -9.66 -7.46 -12.79
CA GLN A 237 -10.51 -7.54 -11.60
C GLN A 237 -9.83 -6.96 -10.36
N ALA A 238 -8.62 -6.41 -10.53
CA ALA A 238 -7.90 -5.76 -9.46
C ALA A 238 -8.66 -4.56 -8.91
N HIS A 239 -8.58 -4.38 -7.61
CA HIS A 239 -9.19 -3.26 -6.91
C HIS A 239 -8.32 -2.01 -6.98
N THR A 240 -7.00 -2.17 -7.08
CA THR A 240 -6.06 -1.04 -7.12
C THR A 240 -4.97 -1.23 -8.17
N PHE A 241 -4.50 -0.12 -8.71
CA PHE A 241 -3.24 -0.04 -9.44
C PHE A 241 -2.24 0.67 -8.53
N GLN A 242 -1.35 -0.10 -7.89
CA GLN A 242 -0.23 0.45 -7.14
C GLN A 242 0.99 0.58 -8.08
N MET A 243 1.32 1.81 -8.46
CA MET A 243 2.25 2.11 -9.54
C MET A 243 3.45 2.94 -9.07
N PRO A 244 4.61 2.84 -9.74
CA PRO A 244 5.66 3.82 -9.59
C PRO A 244 5.22 5.14 -10.25
N LEU A 245 5.90 6.25 -9.91
CA LEU A 245 5.67 7.55 -10.55
C LEU A 245 6.00 7.54 -12.05
N SER A 246 6.95 6.70 -12.45
CA SER A 246 7.31 6.48 -13.85
C SER A 246 7.76 5.04 -14.09
N HIS A 247 7.66 4.58 -15.33
CA HIS A 247 8.18 3.28 -15.75
C HIS A 247 8.86 3.40 -17.11
N ARG A 248 10.14 3.02 -17.21
CA ARG A 248 10.94 3.10 -18.45
C ARG A 248 10.87 4.47 -19.14
N GLY A 249 10.97 5.55 -18.35
CA GLY A 249 10.91 6.94 -18.83
C GLY A 249 9.51 7.48 -19.10
N ILE A 250 8.47 6.66 -18.98
CA ILE A 250 7.07 7.09 -19.16
C ILE A 250 6.51 7.51 -17.81
N SER A 251 6.05 8.76 -17.70
CA SER A 251 5.34 9.24 -16.52
C SER A 251 3.99 8.54 -16.38
N LEU A 252 3.72 8.01 -15.19
CA LEU A 252 2.47 7.32 -14.86
C LEU A 252 1.50 8.20 -14.08
N ILE A 253 1.85 9.46 -13.75
CA ILE A 253 1.00 10.36 -12.96
C ILE A 253 0.04 11.21 -13.83
N SER A 254 -0.41 10.67 -14.96
CA SER A 254 -1.26 11.40 -15.90
C SER A 254 -2.72 11.46 -15.42
N VAL A 255 -3.35 12.63 -15.53
CA VAL A 255 -4.77 12.84 -15.22
C VAL A 255 -5.67 11.88 -16.02
N LYS A 256 -5.32 11.62 -17.29
CA LYS A 256 -6.08 10.70 -18.15
C LYS A 256 -6.08 9.27 -17.58
N LEU A 257 -4.94 8.77 -17.12
CA LEU A 257 -4.82 7.45 -16.51
C LEU A 257 -5.60 7.38 -15.20
N ILE A 258 -5.41 8.37 -14.33
CA ILE A 258 -6.02 8.41 -12.99
C ILE A 258 -7.56 8.49 -13.13
N ASN A 259 -8.08 9.36 -13.99
CA ASN A 259 -9.53 9.45 -14.24
C ASN A 259 -10.10 8.17 -14.86
N TRP A 260 -9.36 7.52 -15.76
CA TRP A 260 -9.79 6.24 -16.33
C TRP A 260 -9.90 5.16 -15.25
N LEU A 261 -8.89 5.03 -14.37
CA LEU A 261 -8.92 4.09 -13.25
C LEU A 261 -10.10 4.36 -12.31
N ASN A 262 -10.30 5.63 -11.93
CA ASN A 262 -11.44 6.05 -11.12
C ASN A 262 -12.78 5.70 -11.78
N SER A 263 -12.94 5.93 -13.09
CA SER A 263 -14.15 5.55 -13.84
C SER A 263 -14.42 4.04 -13.91
N LYS A 264 -13.42 3.22 -13.59
CA LYS A 264 -13.49 1.75 -13.54
C LYS A 264 -13.61 1.22 -12.12
N ASN A 265 -13.75 2.09 -11.11
CA ASN A 265 -13.67 1.73 -9.70
C ASN A 265 -12.37 0.99 -9.35
N ILE A 266 -11.27 1.36 -10.02
CA ILE A 266 -9.93 0.88 -9.69
C ILE A 266 -9.23 2.03 -8.96
N PHE A 267 -8.90 1.81 -7.69
CA PHE A 267 -8.29 2.81 -6.82
C PHE A 267 -6.84 3.08 -7.28
N PRO A 268 -6.49 4.29 -7.76
CA PRO A 268 -5.13 4.62 -8.15
C PRO A 268 -4.25 4.79 -6.91
N GLY A 269 -3.11 4.12 -6.88
CA GLY A 269 -2.12 4.23 -5.83
C GLY A 269 -0.71 4.43 -6.38
N TYR A 270 0.11 5.22 -5.68
CA TYR A 270 1.51 5.43 -6.06
C TYR A 270 2.45 5.20 -4.89
N TYR A 271 3.61 4.60 -5.16
CA TYR A 271 4.68 4.40 -4.19
C TYR A 271 5.94 5.20 -4.52
N GLY A 272 6.76 5.43 -3.49
CA GLY A 272 7.94 6.29 -3.57
C GLY A 272 7.59 7.77 -3.61
N VAL A 273 6.46 8.17 -2.99
CA VAL A 273 6.00 9.55 -2.95
C VAL A 273 6.58 10.23 -1.71
N ASN A 274 7.67 10.97 -1.88
CA ASN A 274 8.50 11.47 -0.77
C ASN A 274 8.59 13.00 -0.71
N ARG A 275 7.68 13.70 -1.38
CA ARG A 275 7.63 15.16 -1.36
C ARG A 275 6.20 15.66 -1.20
N LEU A 276 6.05 16.72 -0.43
CA LEU A 276 4.76 17.33 -0.09
C LEU A 276 4.01 17.84 -1.33
N ASP A 277 4.70 18.57 -2.21
CA ASP A 277 4.16 19.10 -3.47
C ASP A 277 3.57 18.00 -4.36
N LEU A 278 4.25 16.85 -4.43
CA LEU A 278 3.82 15.71 -5.20
C LEU A 278 2.62 14.99 -4.55
N MET A 279 2.56 14.93 -3.22
CA MET A 279 1.38 14.39 -2.52
C MET A 279 0.15 15.22 -2.86
N ASP A 280 0.24 16.55 -2.80
CA ASP A 280 -0.82 17.46 -3.21
C ASP A 280 -1.22 17.25 -4.68
N GLU A 281 -0.25 17.27 -5.59
CA GLU A 281 -0.49 17.07 -7.03
C GLU A 281 -1.24 15.75 -7.29
N LEU A 282 -0.84 14.65 -6.65
CA LEU A 282 -1.48 13.35 -6.85
C LEU A 282 -2.91 13.34 -6.30
N VAL A 283 -3.15 13.91 -5.12
CA VAL A 283 -4.50 13.99 -4.54
C VAL A 283 -5.42 14.85 -5.40
N GLU A 284 -4.94 16.00 -5.90
CA GLU A 284 -5.71 16.85 -6.82
C GLU A 284 -6.10 16.13 -8.12
N LYS A 285 -5.25 15.23 -8.60
CA LYS A 285 -5.54 14.40 -9.78
C LYS A 285 -6.52 13.25 -9.51
N GLY A 286 -6.89 13.00 -8.25
CA GLY A 286 -7.80 11.92 -7.87
C GLY A 286 -7.12 10.60 -7.50
N VAL A 287 -5.85 10.65 -7.08
CA VAL A 287 -5.16 9.49 -6.49
C VAL A 287 -5.76 9.18 -5.12
N HIS A 288 -5.96 7.89 -4.85
CA HIS A 288 -6.51 7.42 -3.59
C HIS A 288 -5.40 7.04 -2.61
N THR A 289 -4.38 6.31 -3.06
CA THR A 289 -3.33 5.78 -2.17
C THR A 289 -1.98 6.41 -2.43
N ILE A 290 -1.32 6.88 -1.37
CA ILE A 290 0.05 7.39 -1.38
C ILE A 290 0.87 6.51 -0.44
N VAL A 291 1.90 5.88 -0.97
CA VAL A 291 2.88 5.09 -0.22
C VAL A 291 4.18 5.90 -0.15
N THR A 292 4.60 6.24 1.06
CA THR A 292 5.74 7.14 1.32
C THR A 292 6.81 6.49 2.19
N ASP A 293 8.07 6.78 1.92
CA ASP A 293 9.20 6.36 2.75
C ASP A 293 9.38 7.24 4.00
N HIS A 294 8.71 8.41 4.03
CA HIS A 294 8.81 9.43 5.07
C HIS A 294 7.46 9.71 5.74
N PRO A 295 7.09 8.95 6.78
CA PRO A 295 5.90 9.20 7.58
C PRO A 295 5.76 10.65 8.07
N THR A 296 6.86 11.34 8.41
CA THR A 296 6.80 12.74 8.85
C THR A 296 6.30 13.68 7.75
N ILE A 297 6.66 13.44 6.48
CA ILE A 297 6.17 14.24 5.35
C ILE A 297 4.66 14.01 5.16
N ALA A 298 4.20 12.77 5.25
CA ALA A 298 2.77 12.45 5.20
C ALA A 298 1.99 13.07 6.38
N HIS A 299 2.58 13.12 7.57
CA HIS A 299 1.97 13.80 8.72
C HIS A 299 1.82 15.31 8.49
N GLN A 300 2.87 15.96 7.98
CA GLN A 300 2.81 17.38 7.61
C GLN A 300 1.72 17.64 6.57
N PHE A 301 1.61 16.80 5.55
CA PHE A 301 0.56 16.87 4.54
C PHE A 301 -0.85 16.81 5.15
N LEU A 302 -1.10 15.91 6.12
CA LEU A 302 -2.38 15.85 6.82
C LEU A 302 -2.66 17.13 7.62
N TYR A 303 -1.65 17.66 8.30
CA TYR A 303 -1.76 18.89 9.08
C TYR A 303 -2.18 20.07 8.19
N GLU A 304 -1.52 20.28 7.05
CA GLU A 304 -1.81 21.38 6.12
C GLU A 304 -3.22 21.28 5.47
N LYS A 305 -3.68 20.05 5.17
CA LYS A 305 -5.05 19.82 4.66
C LYS A 305 -6.13 20.13 5.69
N ASN A 306 -5.87 19.84 6.96
CA ASN A 306 -6.83 20.11 8.04
C ASN A 306 -6.90 21.60 8.37
N ASP A 307 -5.76 22.31 8.37
CA ASP A 307 -5.70 23.75 8.62
C ASP A 307 -6.36 24.57 7.51
N THR A 308 -6.26 24.14 6.24
CA THR A 308 -6.94 24.79 5.12
C THR A 308 -8.46 24.54 5.06
N SER A 309 -8.97 23.63 5.89
CA SER A 309 -10.40 23.26 5.95
C SER A 309 -11.18 23.98 7.05
N ASN A 310 -10.50 24.72 7.94
CA ASN A 310 -11.07 25.57 9.00
C ASN A 310 -11.17 27.04 8.58
#